data_AF-A0AA38Y506-F1
#
_entry.id   AF-A0AA38Y506-F1
#
_cell.length_a   1.000
_cell.length_b   1.000
_cell.length_c   1.000
_cell.angle_alpha   90.00
_cell.angle_beta   90.00
_cell.angle_gamma   90.00
#
_symmetry.space_group_name_H-M   'P 1'
#
loop_
_entity.id
_entity.type
_entity.pdbx_description
1 polymer ?
#
loop_
_entity_poly.entity_id
_entity_poly.type
_entity_poly.pdbx_seq_one_letter_code
_entity_poly.pdbx_strand_id
1 'polypeptide(L)'
;MDGDPAVEPEVDSFSLFLPLPYRVAFIAVLGIWAWGLNLHYLHLVRIDVPALIRYPARSGQQSSSHHHATYQLATLLTLPLVGSLLLFWLITRGDRHAALSWQILPQSYLLFLMLCFLLPIKRMSRSGRLHFLSTLKRISLGGLAEVQDGKFGDILLADVLTSYAKVLGDLFVSTCMLFSRKTTSTAKPERGCGGAYLVPLIISIPSMIRLRQCLIEYLRVRRNRTSMSGWGGQHLANALKYASAFPVIVLSALQRGYDPTTFHMTEAGLFRLWLLFVFVNSFYSFYWDVAKDWDLSLFSSSRERNDPEHPYGLRRYRYFHAREMYYTAIVIDLLLRCTWSFKLSPHLDHFNDLEGGIFLMEILEVLRRWMWIFLRVETEWVRNNRGPAPDDILLGEYGGKLDED
;
A
#
# COMPACT_ATOMS: atom_id res chain seq x y z
N MET A 1 21.34 38.20 -27.73
CA MET A 1 20.11 37.51 -27.27
C MET A 1 20.45 36.05 -27.32
N ASP A 2 21.12 35.59 -26.27
CA ASP A 2 21.70 34.26 -26.24
C ASP A 2 20.62 33.33 -25.75
N GLY A 3 20.16 32.46 -26.66
CA GLY A 3 19.29 31.36 -26.31
C GLY A 3 20.05 30.45 -25.37
N ASP A 4 19.60 30.40 -24.13
CA ASP A 4 19.97 29.36 -23.18
C ASP A 4 19.81 28.01 -23.89
N PRO A 5 20.86 27.19 -24.03
CA PRO A 5 20.70 25.87 -24.60
C PRO A 5 19.75 25.13 -23.66
N ALA A 6 18.58 24.75 -24.18
CA ALA A 6 17.64 23.91 -23.45
C ALA A 6 18.44 22.71 -22.94
N VAL A 7 18.63 22.64 -21.62
CA VAL A 7 19.27 21.49 -20.96
C VAL A 7 18.53 20.27 -21.48
N GLU A 8 19.22 19.45 -22.28
CA GLU A 8 18.61 18.26 -22.84
C GLU A 8 18.04 17.45 -21.66
N PRO A 9 16.78 17.01 -21.71
CA PRO A 9 16.21 16.24 -20.62
C PRO A 9 17.06 15.00 -20.41
N GLU A 10 17.82 14.98 -19.32
CA GLU A 10 18.65 13.84 -18.96
C GLU A 10 17.75 12.60 -18.81
N VAL A 11 18.01 11.58 -19.61
CA VAL A 11 17.37 10.27 -19.44
C VAL A 11 18.40 9.36 -18.79
N ASP A 12 18.12 8.97 -17.55
CA ASP A 12 18.93 7.96 -16.88
C ASP A 12 18.78 6.59 -17.55
N SER A 13 19.80 5.74 -17.41
CA SER A 13 19.85 4.41 -18.05
C SER A 13 18.64 3.54 -17.70
N PHE A 14 18.07 3.70 -16.50
CA PHE A 14 16.91 2.93 -16.08
C PHE A 14 15.61 3.48 -16.69
N SER A 15 15.46 4.79 -16.85
CA SER A 15 14.32 5.41 -17.56
C SER A 15 14.35 5.13 -19.07
N LEU A 16 15.52 4.93 -19.68
CA LEU A 16 15.62 4.46 -21.06
C LEU A 16 15.02 3.07 -21.25
N PHE A 17 15.25 2.17 -20.29
CA PHE A 17 14.76 0.80 -20.35
C PHE A 17 13.32 0.67 -19.84
N LEU A 18 13.01 1.25 -18.69
CA LEU A 18 11.70 1.16 -18.05
C LEU A 18 11.26 2.57 -17.59
N PRO A 19 10.65 3.36 -18.49
CA PRO A 19 10.06 4.65 -18.16
C PRO A 19 9.08 4.63 -16.98
N LEU A 20 8.96 5.75 -16.28
CA LEU A 20 8.09 5.90 -15.10
C LEU A 20 6.65 5.38 -15.30
N PRO A 21 5.96 5.64 -16.43
CA PRO A 21 4.62 5.11 -16.64
C PRO A 21 4.55 3.58 -16.59
N TYR A 22 5.55 2.90 -17.16
CA TYR A 22 5.63 1.44 -17.11
C TYR A 22 5.97 0.91 -15.72
N ARG A 23 6.75 1.64 -14.92
CA ARG A 23 7.01 1.28 -13.52
C ARG A 23 5.72 1.26 -12.71
N VAL A 24 4.92 2.33 -12.81
CA VAL A 24 3.61 2.45 -12.15
C VAL A 24 2.67 1.32 -12.60
N ALA A 25 2.59 1.10 -13.92
CA ALA A 25 1.81 0.02 -14.52
C ALA A 25 2.21 -1.36 -13.99
N PHE A 26 3.51 -1.65 -13.97
CA PHE A 26 4.05 -2.92 -13.50
C PHE A 26 3.67 -3.19 -12.05
N ILE A 27 3.87 -2.20 -11.16
CA ILE A 27 3.56 -2.36 -9.73
C ILE A 27 2.05 -2.52 -9.49
N ALA A 28 1.22 -1.82 -10.27
CA ALA A 28 -0.24 -2.00 -10.21
C ALA A 28 -0.64 -3.44 -10.60
N VAL A 29 -0.11 -3.97 -11.72
CA VAL A 29 -0.41 -5.33 -12.19
C VAL A 29 0.16 -6.39 -11.24
N LEU A 30 1.36 -6.18 -10.70
CA LEU A 30 1.97 -7.02 -9.67
C LEU A 30 1.07 -7.15 -8.44
N GLY A 31 0.47 -6.04 -7.98
CA GLY A 31 -0.49 -6.05 -6.87
C GLY A 31 -1.70 -6.94 -7.11
N ILE A 32 -2.19 -7.00 -8.35
CA ILE A 32 -3.34 -7.84 -8.71
C ILE A 32 -2.94 -9.31 -8.71
N TRP A 33 -1.75 -9.65 -9.23
CA TRP A 33 -1.18 -11.01 -9.13
C TRP A 33 -0.99 -11.43 -7.67
N ALA A 34 -0.39 -10.55 -6.85
CA ALA A 34 -0.20 -10.73 -5.43
C ALA A 34 -1.54 -10.97 -4.69
N TRP A 35 -2.58 -10.21 -5.02
CA TRP A 35 -3.91 -10.44 -4.47
C TRP A 35 -4.52 -11.78 -4.91
N GLY A 36 -4.34 -12.17 -6.18
CA GLY A 36 -4.75 -13.49 -6.68
C GLY A 36 -4.09 -14.64 -5.92
N LEU A 37 -2.79 -14.53 -5.65
CA LEU A 37 -2.03 -15.49 -4.84
C LEU A 37 -2.52 -15.55 -3.39
N ASN A 38 -2.83 -14.40 -2.77
CA ASN A 38 -3.46 -14.36 -1.44
C ASN A 38 -4.76 -15.19 -1.43
N LEU A 39 -5.68 -14.87 -2.34
CA LEU A 39 -6.97 -15.55 -2.44
C LEU A 39 -6.82 -17.06 -2.72
N HIS A 40 -5.86 -17.44 -3.55
CA HIS A 40 -5.64 -18.83 -3.92
C HIS A 40 -5.12 -19.64 -2.73
N TYR A 41 -4.03 -19.19 -2.09
CA TYR A 41 -3.44 -19.92 -0.99
C TYR A 41 -4.34 -19.93 0.25
N LEU A 42 -5.01 -18.81 0.58
CA LEU A 42 -5.97 -18.76 1.68
C LEU A 42 -7.16 -19.70 1.46
N HIS A 43 -7.60 -19.87 0.21
CA HIS A 43 -8.61 -20.87 -0.13
C HIS A 43 -8.11 -22.30 0.11
N LEU A 44 -6.85 -22.62 -0.24
CA LEU A 44 -6.26 -23.95 -0.01
C LEU A 44 -6.17 -24.30 1.48
N VAL A 45 -5.90 -23.32 2.35
CA VAL A 45 -5.91 -23.51 3.82
C VAL A 45 -7.29 -23.35 4.45
N ARG A 46 -8.36 -23.30 3.63
CA ARG A 46 -9.77 -23.21 4.06
C ARG A 46 -10.14 -21.94 4.83
N ILE A 47 -9.54 -20.81 4.48
CA ILE A 47 -9.92 -19.48 4.97
C ILE A 47 -10.79 -18.79 3.92
N ASP A 48 -12.04 -18.47 4.28
CA ASP A 48 -12.99 -17.80 3.38
C ASP A 48 -12.83 -16.27 3.40
N VAL A 49 -11.90 -15.78 2.59
CA VAL A 49 -11.62 -14.34 2.45
C VAL A 49 -12.85 -13.56 1.96
N PRO A 50 -13.59 -13.99 0.91
CA PRO A 50 -14.85 -13.35 0.52
C PRO A 50 -15.83 -13.13 1.67
N ALA A 51 -16.01 -14.11 2.55
CA ALA A 51 -16.86 -13.97 3.72
C ALA A 51 -16.34 -12.90 4.71
N LEU A 52 -15.03 -12.87 4.97
CA LEU A 52 -14.41 -11.88 5.87
C LEU A 52 -14.56 -10.43 5.38
N ILE A 53 -14.43 -10.21 4.07
CA ILE A 53 -14.56 -8.86 3.47
C ILE A 53 -16.00 -8.53 3.06
N ARG A 54 -16.99 -9.39 3.39
CA ARG A 54 -18.39 -9.26 2.98
C ARG A 54 -18.57 -9.06 1.47
N TYR A 55 -17.80 -9.82 0.69
CA TYR A 55 -17.90 -9.82 -0.76
C TYR A 55 -19.25 -10.46 -1.18
N PRO A 56 -19.98 -9.90 -2.16
CA PRO A 56 -21.27 -10.45 -2.57
C PRO A 56 -21.21 -11.92 -3.00
N ALA A 57 -22.11 -12.74 -2.47
CA ALA A 57 -22.23 -14.14 -2.84
C ALA A 57 -22.50 -14.29 -4.34
N ARG A 58 -21.80 -15.22 -5.00
CA ARG A 58 -22.06 -15.57 -6.41
C ARG A 58 -23.18 -16.60 -6.45
N SER A 59 -24.32 -16.24 -7.02
CA SER A 59 -25.43 -17.16 -7.26
C SER A 59 -25.10 -18.07 -8.45
N GLY A 60 -24.67 -19.31 -8.15
CA GLY A 60 -24.51 -20.38 -9.14
C GLY A 60 -23.39 -21.39 -8.81
N GLN A 61 -23.71 -22.68 -8.86
CA GLN A 61 -22.78 -23.80 -8.66
C GLN A 61 -21.62 -23.86 -9.68
N GLN A 62 -21.69 -23.08 -10.77
CA GLN A 62 -20.66 -22.99 -11.83
C GLN A 62 -19.81 -21.71 -11.75
N SER A 63 -19.92 -20.90 -10.69
CA SER A 63 -19.13 -19.68 -10.61
C SER A 63 -17.64 -20.00 -10.43
N SER A 64 -16.78 -19.44 -11.30
CA SER A 64 -15.33 -19.57 -11.17
C SER A 64 -14.88 -19.11 -9.78
N SER A 65 -13.80 -19.68 -9.25
CA SER A 65 -13.26 -19.25 -7.96
C SER A 65 -12.84 -17.77 -7.99
N HIS A 66 -12.85 -17.10 -6.84
CA HIS A 66 -12.45 -15.68 -6.76
C HIS A 66 -11.00 -15.46 -7.21
N HIS A 67 -10.09 -16.37 -6.85
CA HIS A 67 -8.69 -16.30 -7.30
C HIS A 67 -8.56 -16.48 -8.82
N HIS A 68 -9.34 -17.38 -9.44
CA HIS A 68 -9.32 -17.56 -10.89
C HIS A 68 -9.78 -16.31 -11.64
N ALA A 69 -10.85 -15.66 -11.17
CA ALA A 69 -11.31 -14.39 -11.73
C ALA A 69 -10.24 -13.28 -11.59
N THR A 70 -9.50 -13.26 -10.49
CA THR A 70 -8.38 -12.33 -10.27
C THR A 70 -7.20 -12.62 -11.20
N TYR A 71 -6.83 -13.89 -11.43
CA TYR A 71 -5.79 -14.27 -12.39
C TYR A 71 -6.16 -13.95 -13.83
N GLN A 72 -7.44 -14.08 -14.20
CA GLN A 72 -7.92 -13.65 -15.51
C GLN A 72 -7.75 -12.14 -15.71
N LEU A 73 -8.09 -11.33 -14.70
CA LEU A 73 -7.84 -9.89 -14.73
C LEU A 73 -6.35 -9.58 -14.82
N ALA A 74 -5.53 -10.24 -14.00
CA ALA A 74 -4.09 -10.05 -13.98
C ALA A 74 -3.47 -10.38 -15.34
N THR A 75 -3.88 -11.49 -15.97
CA THR A 75 -3.44 -11.90 -17.30
C THR A 75 -3.87 -10.91 -18.39
N LEU A 76 -5.14 -10.47 -18.35
CA LEU A 76 -5.67 -9.47 -19.28
C LEU A 76 -4.90 -8.14 -19.22
N LEU A 77 -4.39 -7.76 -18.06
CA LEU A 77 -3.58 -6.54 -17.89
C LEU A 77 -2.10 -6.79 -18.22
N THR A 78 -1.57 -7.98 -17.95
CA THR A 78 -0.16 -8.34 -18.18
C THR A 78 0.15 -8.47 -19.66
N LEU A 79 -0.71 -9.10 -20.46
CA LEU A 79 -0.43 -9.33 -21.89
C LEU A 79 -0.25 -8.02 -22.67
N PRO A 80 -1.14 -7.00 -22.56
CA PRO A 80 -0.91 -5.71 -23.20
C PRO A 80 0.26 -4.93 -22.60
N LEU A 81 0.59 -5.12 -21.31
CA LEU A 81 1.74 -4.47 -20.68
C LEU A 81 3.04 -4.95 -21.31
N VAL A 82 3.20 -6.28 -21.36
CA VAL A 82 4.37 -6.91 -21.97
C VAL A 82 4.43 -6.56 -23.45
N GLY A 83 3.31 -6.63 -24.17
CA GLY A 83 3.25 -6.21 -25.58
C GLY A 83 3.67 -4.75 -25.80
N SER A 84 3.15 -3.83 -24.99
CA SER A 84 3.49 -2.40 -25.05
C SER A 84 4.96 -2.15 -24.73
N LEU A 85 5.50 -2.82 -23.71
CA LEU A 85 6.89 -2.70 -23.30
C LEU A 85 7.87 -3.25 -24.34
N LEU A 86 7.57 -4.44 -24.90
CA LEU A 86 8.36 -5.02 -25.99
C LEU A 86 8.32 -4.14 -27.24
N LEU A 87 7.16 -3.58 -27.58
CA LEU A 87 7.02 -2.64 -28.68
C LEU A 87 7.84 -1.36 -28.43
N PHE A 88 7.83 -0.84 -27.19
CA PHE A 88 8.65 0.30 -26.81
C PHE A 88 10.13 0.00 -27.03
N TRP A 89 10.64 -1.12 -26.54
CA TRP A 89 12.04 -1.52 -26.74
C TRP A 89 12.41 -1.72 -28.21
N LEU A 90 11.49 -2.28 -29.01
CA LEU A 90 11.71 -2.49 -30.44
C LEU A 90 11.81 -1.17 -31.22
N ILE A 91 10.97 -0.20 -30.87
CA ILE A 91 10.94 1.13 -31.50
C ILE A 91 12.14 1.96 -31.08
N THR A 92 12.44 2.01 -29.77
CA THR A 92 13.49 2.89 -29.25
C THR A 92 14.88 2.32 -29.45
N ARG A 93 15.05 0.99 -29.37
CA ARG A 93 16.35 0.29 -29.45
C ARG A 93 17.41 0.87 -28.49
N GLY A 94 16.97 1.46 -27.38
CA GLY A 94 17.83 2.14 -26.42
C GLY A 94 18.29 3.55 -26.82
N ASP A 95 17.83 4.07 -27.97
CA ASP A 95 18.09 5.46 -28.38
C ASP A 95 17.32 6.46 -27.50
N ARG A 96 18.04 7.50 -27.04
CA ARG A 96 17.51 8.49 -26.10
C ARG A 96 16.42 9.36 -26.74
N HIS A 97 16.66 9.83 -27.96
CA HIS A 97 15.73 10.71 -28.66
C HIS A 97 14.43 9.97 -28.98
N ALA A 98 14.52 8.73 -29.44
CA ALA A 98 13.36 7.87 -29.64
C ALA A 98 12.59 7.61 -28.34
N ALA A 99 13.27 7.32 -27.23
CA ALA A 99 12.61 7.10 -25.94
C ALA A 99 11.81 8.33 -25.47
N LEU A 100 12.35 9.53 -25.67
CA LEU A 100 11.69 10.80 -25.37
C LEU A 100 10.49 11.06 -26.31
N SER A 101 10.63 10.78 -27.61
CA SER A 101 9.57 11.04 -28.59
C SER A 101 8.37 10.10 -28.44
N TRP A 102 8.59 8.88 -27.96
CA TRP A 102 7.57 7.83 -27.88
C TRP A 102 6.84 7.74 -26.53
N GLN A 103 6.72 8.85 -25.79
CA GLN A 103 6.03 8.87 -24.49
C GLN A 103 4.55 8.45 -24.53
N ILE A 104 3.88 8.60 -25.68
CA ILE A 104 2.46 8.22 -25.85
C ILE A 104 2.25 6.72 -25.62
N LEU A 105 3.21 5.87 -26.00
CA LEU A 105 3.06 4.42 -25.88
C LEU A 105 2.93 3.97 -24.41
N PRO A 106 3.88 4.26 -23.49
CA PRO A 106 3.71 3.97 -22.07
C PRO A 106 2.44 4.58 -21.45
N GLN A 107 2.09 5.79 -21.86
CA GLN A 107 0.92 6.49 -21.32
C GLN A 107 -0.39 5.89 -21.82
N SER A 108 -0.43 5.40 -23.05
CA SER A 108 -1.59 4.69 -23.59
C SER A 108 -1.89 3.41 -22.81
N TYR A 109 -0.86 2.70 -22.34
CA TYR A 109 -1.05 1.56 -21.45
C TYR A 109 -1.59 1.99 -20.08
N LEU A 110 -1.04 3.05 -19.46
CA LEU A 110 -1.58 3.56 -18.20
C LEU A 110 -3.06 3.96 -18.33
N LEU A 111 -3.41 4.63 -19.42
CA LEU A 111 -4.80 4.97 -19.72
C LEU A 111 -5.65 3.70 -19.87
N PHE A 112 -5.19 2.70 -20.63
CA PHE A 112 -5.86 1.40 -20.74
C PHE A 112 -6.10 0.75 -19.37
N LEU A 113 -5.08 0.71 -18.51
CA LEU A 113 -5.19 0.18 -17.15
C LEU A 113 -6.27 0.93 -16.35
N MET A 114 -6.26 2.27 -16.37
CA MET A 114 -7.27 3.09 -15.70
C MET A 114 -8.68 2.81 -16.24
N LEU A 115 -8.83 2.71 -17.56
CA LEU A 115 -10.12 2.41 -18.20
C LEU A 115 -10.64 1.02 -17.83
N CYS A 116 -9.78 0.01 -17.69
CA CYS A 116 -10.18 -1.33 -17.22
C CYS A 116 -10.79 -1.29 -15.81
N PHE A 117 -10.28 -0.42 -14.93
CA PHE A 117 -10.78 -0.23 -13.57
C PHE A 117 -11.99 0.69 -13.47
N LEU A 118 -12.19 1.63 -14.39
CA LEU A 118 -13.29 2.62 -14.32
C LEU A 118 -14.49 2.25 -15.19
N LEU A 119 -14.27 1.73 -16.40
CA LEU A 119 -15.35 1.47 -17.36
C LEU A 119 -16.10 0.16 -17.03
N PRO A 120 -17.44 0.11 -17.16
CA PRO A 120 -18.25 -1.06 -16.82
C PRO A 120 -18.20 -2.16 -17.91
N ILE A 121 -17.00 -2.68 -18.23
CA ILE A 121 -16.80 -3.76 -19.20
C ILE A 121 -17.40 -5.07 -18.64
N LYS A 122 -18.44 -5.61 -19.31
CA LYS A 122 -19.18 -6.81 -18.86
C LYS A 122 -18.32 -8.07 -18.75
N ARG A 123 -17.29 -8.21 -19.59
CA ARG A 123 -16.38 -9.37 -19.61
C ARG A 123 -15.38 -9.41 -18.46
N MET A 124 -15.20 -8.29 -17.74
CA MET A 124 -14.29 -8.18 -16.60
C MET A 124 -15.13 -8.06 -15.33
N SER A 125 -15.15 -9.11 -14.49
CA SER A 125 -15.88 -9.24 -13.20
C SER A 125 -16.57 -7.96 -12.71
N ARG A 126 -17.78 -7.69 -13.22
CA ARG A 126 -18.48 -6.42 -12.97
C ARG A 126 -18.73 -6.19 -11.48
N SER A 127 -19.14 -7.24 -10.78
CA SER A 127 -19.39 -7.22 -9.32
C SER A 127 -18.11 -6.85 -8.54
N GLY A 128 -16.96 -7.45 -8.88
CA GLY A 128 -15.72 -7.21 -8.17
C GLY A 128 -15.21 -5.79 -8.34
N ARG A 129 -15.23 -5.27 -9.57
CA ARG A 129 -14.86 -3.89 -9.84
C ARG A 129 -15.78 -2.89 -9.14
N LEU A 130 -17.09 -3.09 -9.18
CA LEU A 130 -18.04 -2.19 -8.50
C LEU A 130 -17.85 -2.21 -6.98
N HIS A 131 -17.61 -3.38 -6.39
CA HIS A 131 -17.31 -3.50 -4.96
C HIS A 131 -15.98 -2.83 -4.60
N PHE A 132 -14.94 -3.01 -5.41
CA PHE A 132 -13.65 -2.31 -5.25
C PHE A 132 -13.81 -0.79 -5.34
N LEU A 133 -14.47 -0.26 -6.38
CA LEU A 133 -14.68 1.17 -6.56
C LEU A 133 -15.58 1.77 -5.47
N SER A 134 -16.62 1.04 -5.04
CA SER A 134 -17.48 1.47 -3.94
C SER A 134 -16.70 1.58 -2.63
N THR A 135 -15.85 0.59 -2.35
CA THR A 135 -14.99 0.57 -1.16
C THR A 135 -13.94 1.67 -1.23
N LEU A 136 -13.27 1.85 -2.37
CA LEU A 136 -12.32 2.94 -2.61
C LEU A 136 -12.98 4.31 -2.41
N LYS A 137 -14.15 4.53 -3.03
CA LYS A 137 -14.93 5.77 -2.85
C LYS A 137 -15.28 5.99 -1.38
N ARG A 138 -15.74 4.95 -0.68
CA ARG A 138 -16.12 5.02 0.74
C ARG A 138 -14.92 5.44 1.59
N ILE A 139 -13.79 4.74 1.49
CA ILE A 139 -12.61 5.06 2.33
C ILE A 139 -12.00 6.43 1.97
N SER A 140 -12.04 6.87 0.71
CA SER A 140 -11.48 8.16 0.28
C SER A 140 -12.34 9.36 0.67
N LEU A 141 -13.66 9.31 0.50
CA LEU A 141 -14.58 10.40 0.90
C LEU A 141 -14.88 10.40 2.40
N GLY A 142 -14.48 9.33 3.08
CA GLY A 142 -14.51 9.27 4.50
C GLY A 142 -15.70 8.54 5.14
N GLY A 143 -16.26 7.57 4.45
CA GLY A 143 -17.00 6.52 5.11
C GLY A 143 -16.06 5.51 5.78
N LEU A 144 -16.61 4.78 6.74
CA LEU A 144 -16.06 3.53 7.24
C LEU A 144 -17.26 2.63 7.52
N ALA A 145 -17.30 1.46 6.87
CA ALA A 145 -18.36 0.49 7.09
C ALA A 145 -18.47 0.12 8.58
N GLU A 146 -19.67 -0.27 9.01
CA GLU A 146 -19.83 -0.89 10.32
C GLU A 146 -19.18 -2.29 10.33
N VAL A 147 -18.98 -2.85 11.52
CA VAL A 147 -18.30 -4.15 11.69
C VAL A 147 -19.00 -5.22 10.85
N GLN A 148 -20.33 -5.24 10.89
CA GLN A 148 -21.17 -6.19 10.16
C GLN A 148 -21.14 -5.98 8.63
N ASP A 149 -20.84 -4.76 8.16
CA ASP A 149 -20.98 -4.34 6.75
C ASP A 149 -19.68 -4.39 5.94
N GLY A 150 -18.60 -4.98 6.49
CA GLY A 150 -17.33 -5.16 5.78
C GLY A 150 -16.23 -4.17 6.17
N LYS A 151 -16.24 -3.67 7.42
CA LYS A 151 -15.14 -2.85 7.99
C LYS A 151 -13.76 -3.45 7.77
N PHE A 152 -13.62 -4.77 7.84
CA PHE A 152 -12.33 -5.44 7.58
C PHE A 152 -11.84 -5.20 6.14
N GLY A 153 -12.72 -5.26 5.14
CA GLY A 153 -12.39 -4.97 3.75
C GLY A 153 -11.95 -3.51 3.55
N ASP A 154 -12.62 -2.56 4.22
CA ASP A 154 -12.24 -1.13 4.20
C ASP A 154 -10.84 -0.91 4.77
N ILE A 155 -10.54 -1.55 5.92
CA ILE A 155 -9.24 -1.48 6.58
C ILE A 155 -8.16 -2.11 5.71
N LEU A 156 -8.43 -3.30 5.16
CA LEU A 156 -7.49 -4.03 4.32
C LEU A 156 -7.13 -3.22 3.08
N LEU A 157 -8.11 -2.65 2.37
CA LEU A 157 -7.86 -1.82 1.19
C LEU A 157 -7.09 -0.54 1.56
N ALA A 158 -7.48 0.13 2.63
CA ALA A 158 -6.80 1.35 3.05
C ALA A 158 -5.34 1.09 3.48
N ASP A 159 -5.05 -0.05 4.11
CA ASP A 159 -3.69 -0.46 4.44
C ASP A 159 -2.87 -0.84 3.20
N VAL A 160 -3.49 -1.46 2.20
CA VAL A 160 -2.84 -1.66 0.89
C VAL A 160 -2.48 -0.30 0.26
N LEU A 161 -3.38 0.69 0.30
CA LEU A 161 -3.10 2.02 -0.25
C LEU A 161 -1.89 2.70 0.41
N THR A 162 -1.62 2.46 1.70
CA THR A 162 -0.42 3.02 2.36
C THR A 162 0.89 2.54 1.74
N SER A 163 0.92 1.30 1.27
CA SER A 163 2.08 0.73 0.57
C SER A 163 2.21 1.30 -0.85
N TYR A 164 1.09 1.71 -1.46
CA TYR A 164 1.03 2.36 -2.78
C TYR A 164 1.23 3.88 -2.75
N ALA A 165 1.50 4.51 -1.59
CA ALA A 165 1.61 5.96 -1.47
C ALA A 165 2.61 6.60 -2.46
N LYS A 166 3.80 6.00 -2.62
CA LYS A 166 4.82 6.46 -3.58
C LYS A 166 4.40 6.23 -5.03
N VAL A 167 3.79 5.08 -5.32
CA VAL A 167 3.24 4.73 -6.65
C VAL A 167 2.17 5.74 -7.08
N LEU A 168 1.33 6.20 -6.15
CA LEU A 168 0.34 7.27 -6.41
C LEU A 168 1.02 8.61 -6.70
N GLY A 169 2.09 8.93 -5.99
CA GLY A 169 2.94 10.09 -6.28
C GLY A 169 3.55 10.01 -7.69
N ASP A 170 4.05 8.84 -8.08
CA ASP A 170 4.66 8.62 -9.39
C ASP A 170 3.63 8.59 -10.54
N LEU A 171 2.43 8.08 -10.27
CA LEU A 171 1.30 8.21 -11.20
C LEU A 171 0.99 9.68 -11.46
N PHE A 172 0.99 10.50 -10.41
CA PHE A 172 0.78 11.94 -10.55
C PHE A 172 1.93 12.61 -11.31
N VAL A 173 3.20 12.34 -10.96
CA VAL A 173 4.38 12.88 -11.65
C VAL A 173 4.34 12.51 -13.13
N SER A 174 4.12 11.23 -13.45
CA SER A 174 3.95 10.73 -14.82
C SER A 174 2.87 11.50 -15.59
N THR A 175 1.71 11.68 -14.98
CA THR A 175 0.58 12.40 -15.61
C THR A 175 0.89 13.89 -15.77
N CYS A 176 1.53 14.51 -14.79
CA CYS A 176 1.93 15.91 -14.85
C CYS A 176 2.95 16.15 -15.98
N MET A 177 3.94 15.26 -16.11
CA MET A 177 4.96 15.33 -17.16
C MET A 177 4.37 15.12 -18.56
N LEU A 178 3.33 14.30 -18.71
CA LEU A 178 2.63 14.11 -19.98
C LEU A 178 2.03 15.41 -20.53
N PHE A 179 1.53 16.29 -19.65
CA PHE A 179 0.93 17.58 -20.03
C PHE A 179 1.90 18.75 -19.93
N SER A 180 3.16 18.51 -19.51
CA SER A 180 4.18 19.54 -19.40
C SER A 180 4.72 19.91 -20.78
N ARG A 181 5.05 21.19 -20.98
CA ARG A 181 5.78 21.66 -22.17
C ARG A 181 7.30 21.57 -22.01
N LYS A 182 7.79 21.33 -20.78
CA LYS A 182 9.22 21.40 -20.43
C LYS A 182 9.89 20.02 -20.36
N THR A 183 9.11 18.96 -20.18
CA THR A 183 9.61 17.60 -19.99
C THR A 183 8.68 16.61 -20.67
N THR A 184 9.09 15.34 -20.72
CA THR A 184 8.30 14.23 -21.25
C THR A 184 8.21 13.14 -20.20
N SER A 185 7.12 12.39 -20.18
CA SER A 185 6.89 11.35 -19.16
C SER A 185 7.82 10.13 -19.27
N THR A 186 8.66 10.05 -20.30
CA THR A 186 9.72 9.03 -20.45
C THR A 186 11.11 9.54 -20.06
N ALA A 187 11.26 10.84 -19.79
CA ALA A 187 12.47 11.41 -19.21
C ALA A 187 12.62 11.03 -17.73
N LYS A 188 13.73 11.47 -17.10
CA LYS A 188 13.92 11.35 -15.66
C LYS A 188 12.71 11.95 -14.90
N PRO A 189 12.13 11.25 -13.89
CA PRO A 189 10.97 11.73 -13.14
C PRO A 189 11.15 13.12 -12.52
N GLU A 190 10.35 14.09 -12.95
CA GLU A 190 10.38 15.45 -12.40
C GLU A 190 9.46 15.54 -11.17
N ARG A 191 10.01 15.25 -9.98
CA ARG A 191 9.26 15.25 -8.70
C ARG A 191 8.81 16.65 -8.22
N GLY A 192 9.20 17.70 -8.94
CA GLY A 192 8.70 19.07 -8.79
C GLY A 192 7.54 19.43 -9.73
N CYS A 193 7.16 18.52 -10.64
CA CYS A 193 6.03 18.74 -11.55
C CYS A 193 4.74 18.92 -10.74
N GLY A 194 4.04 20.04 -10.92
CA GLY A 194 2.86 20.39 -10.12
C GLY A 194 3.17 21.14 -8.82
N GLY A 195 4.44 21.52 -8.58
CA GLY A 195 4.88 22.33 -7.45
C GLY A 195 5.47 21.52 -6.29
N ALA A 196 6.10 22.23 -5.34
CA ALA A 196 6.88 21.62 -4.26
C ALA A 196 6.07 20.75 -3.28
N TYR A 197 4.76 21.01 -3.16
CA TYR A 197 3.93 20.41 -2.10
C TYR A 197 2.90 19.39 -2.59
N LEU A 198 2.61 19.33 -3.89
CA LEU A 198 1.52 18.50 -4.41
C LEU A 198 1.86 17.01 -4.36
N VAL A 199 3.08 16.61 -4.74
CA VAL A 199 3.53 15.22 -4.63
C VAL A 199 3.55 14.74 -3.16
N PRO A 200 4.15 15.49 -2.20
CA PRO A 200 4.05 15.16 -0.77
C PRO A 200 2.60 15.05 -0.27
N LEU A 201 1.71 15.93 -0.71
CA LEU A 201 0.29 15.87 -0.34
C LEU A 201 -0.34 14.56 -0.81
N ILE A 202 -0.12 14.17 -2.07
CA ILE A 202 -0.63 12.92 -2.65
C ILE A 202 -0.09 11.69 -1.91
N ILE A 203 1.21 11.67 -1.62
CA ILE A 203 1.85 10.59 -0.84
C ILE A 203 1.24 10.51 0.58
N SER A 204 0.75 11.61 1.13
CA SER A 204 0.16 11.63 2.48
C SER A 204 -1.30 11.14 2.52
N ILE A 205 -2.02 11.14 1.40
CA ILE A 205 -3.46 10.76 1.31
C ILE A 205 -3.74 9.40 1.94
N PRO A 206 -3.02 8.30 1.64
CA PRO A 206 -3.32 7.00 2.25
C PRO A 206 -3.22 7.00 3.78
N SER A 207 -2.22 7.67 4.35
CA SER A 207 -2.06 7.83 5.80
C SER A 207 -3.17 8.70 6.39
N MET A 208 -3.63 9.74 5.67
CA MET A 208 -4.78 10.56 6.09
C MET A 208 -6.08 9.73 6.14
N ILE A 209 -6.32 8.87 5.14
CA ILE A 209 -7.47 7.98 5.11
C ILE A 209 -7.48 7.09 6.36
N ARG A 210 -6.35 6.44 6.67
CA ARG A 210 -6.24 5.55 7.84
C ARG A 210 -6.33 6.31 9.16
N LEU A 211 -5.66 7.47 9.29
CA LEU A 211 -5.80 8.34 10.46
C LEU A 211 -7.27 8.65 10.71
N ARG A 212 -7.99 9.09 9.67
CA ARG A 212 -9.40 9.46 9.77
C ARG A 212 -10.28 8.28 10.14
N GLN A 213 -10.07 7.09 9.54
CA GLN A 213 -10.79 5.87 9.92
C GLN A 213 -10.57 5.52 11.40
N CYS A 214 -9.33 5.62 11.89
CA CYS A 214 -9.02 5.34 13.30
C CYS A 214 -9.67 6.35 14.26
N LEU A 215 -9.71 7.63 13.89
CA LEU A 215 -10.40 8.67 14.68
C LEU A 215 -11.91 8.47 14.70
N ILE A 216 -12.53 8.07 13.58
CA ILE A 216 -13.97 7.76 13.54
C ILE A 216 -14.29 6.62 14.50
N GLU A 217 -13.51 5.54 14.48
CA GLU A 217 -13.74 4.40 15.39
C GLU A 217 -13.53 4.78 16.85
N TYR A 218 -12.50 5.56 17.16
CA TYR A 218 -12.32 6.09 18.50
C TYR A 218 -13.54 6.88 18.98
N LEU A 219 -14.07 7.76 18.13
CA LEU A 219 -15.28 8.54 18.45
C LEU A 219 -16.53 7.65 18.56
N ARG A 220 -16.65 6.61 17.73
CA ARG A 220 -17.77 5.65 17.75
C ARG A 220 -17.79 4.86 19.07
N VAL A 221 -16.65 4.31 19.48
CA VAL A 221 -16.50 3.61 20.77
C VAL A 221 -16.72 4.56 21.95
N ARG A 222 -16.21 5.80 21.87
CA ARG A 222 -16.42 6.80 22.92
C ARG A 222 -17.89 7.20 23.07
N ARG A 223 -18.65 7.25 21.99
CA ARG A 223 -20.09 7.59 22.00
C ARG A 223 -20.94 6.43 22.49
N ASN A 224 -20.59 5.20 22.15
CA ASN A 224 -21.31 3.99 22.52
C ASN A 224 -20.59 3.22 23.63
N ARG A 225 -20.19 3.91 24.71
CA ARG A 225 -19.54 3.25 25.85
C ARG A 225 -20.53 2.31 26.54
N THR A 226 -20.37 1.02 26.34
CA THR A 226 -20.95 -0.02 27.19
C THR A 226 -19.96 -0.40 28.29
N SER A 227 -20.42 -1.06 29.35
CA SER A 227 -19.54 -1.56 30.42
C SER A 227 -18.48 -2.57 29.92
N MET A 228 -18.69 -3.15 28.73
CA MET A 228 -17.79 -4.12 28.09
C MET A 228 -16.87 -3.49 27.04
N SER A 229 -17.21 -2.33 26.47
CA SER A 229 -16.35 -1.64 25.50
C SER A 229 -15.24 -0.87 26.23
N GLY A 230 -13.98 -1.23 26.03
CA GLY A 230 -12.85 -0.44 26.53
C GLY A 230 -12.89 1.02 26.03
N TRP A 231 -12.09 1.91 26.62
CA TRP A 231 -12.13 3.37 26.34
C TRP A 231 -11.75 3.79 24.90
N GLY A 232 -11.39 2.83 24.03
CA GLY A 232 -11.02 3.07 22.63
C GLY A 232 -9.56 3.46 22.41
N GLY A 233 -8.71 3.35 23.43
CA GLY A 233 -7.29 3.75 23.38
C GLY A 233 -6.50 3.09 22.24
N GLN A 234 -6.84 1.86 21.86
CA GLN A 234 -6.22 1.15 20.73
C GLN A 234 -6.49 1.86 19.39
N HIS A 235 -7.69 2.41 19.17
CA HIS A 235 -7.97 3.18 17.95
C HIS A 235 -7.17 4.47 17.89
N LEU A 236 -6.98 5.15 19.02
CA LEU A 236 -6.14 6.34 19.10
C LEU A 236 -4.66 6.01 18.90
N ALA A 237 -4.19 4.88 19.44
CA ALA A 237 -2.85 4.38 19.18
C ALA A 237 -2.66 4.12 17.67
N ASN A 238 -3.63 3.49 17.01
CA ASN A 238 -3.58 3.26 15.56
C ASN A 238 -3.59 4.59 14.79
N ALA A 239 -4.39 5.57 15.22
CA ALA A 239 -4.37 6.91 14.67
C ALA A 239 -2.97 7.54 14.76
N LEU A 240 -2.33 7.43 15.92
CA LEU A 240 -0.96 7.93 16.12
C LEU A 240 0.06 7.21 15.23
N LYS A 241 -0.11 5.91 14.97
CA LYS A 241 0.72 5.16 14.01
C LYS A 241 0.68 5.81 12.64
N TYR A 242 -0.50 6.05 12.07
CA TYR A 242 -0.59 6.70 10.75
C TYR A 242 -0.20 8.18 10.78
N ALA A 243 -0.43 8.88 11.90
CA ALA A 243 0.01 10.25 12.07
C ALA A 243 1.54 10.39 12.04
N SER A 244 2.28 9.39 12.55
CA SER A 244 3.75 9.40 12.56
C SER A 244 4.39 9.43 11.16
N ALA A 245 3.64 9.15 10.09
CA ALA A 245 4.12 9.27 8.72
C ALA A 245 4.20 10.74 8.24
N PHE A 246 3.38 11.65 8.78
CA PHE A 246 3.34 13.04 8.28
C PHE A 246 4.65 13.80 8.50
N PRO A 247 5.29 13.75 9.69
CA PRO A 247 6.59 14.38 9.87
C PRO A 247 7.64 13.87 8.87
N VAL A 248 7.67 12.56 8.59
CA VAL A 248 8.58 11.98 7.58
C VAL A 248 8.34 12.61 6.21
N ILE A 249 7.09 12.69 5.76
CA ILE A 249 6.72 13.24 4.45
C ILE A 249 7.04 14.73 4.37
N VAL A 250 6.65 15.52 5.38
CA VAL A 250 6.88 16.97 5.43
C VAL A 250 8.37 17.27 5.44
N LEU A 251 9.16 16.62 6.30
CA LEU A 251 10.60 16.81 6.36
C LEU A 251 11.30 16.36 5.08
N SER A 252 10.78 15.35 4.37
CA SER A 252 11.28 14.97 3.04
C SER A 252 11.05 16.08 2.00
N ALA A 253 9.88 16.74 2.04
CA ALA A 253 9.58 17.85 1.15
C ALA A 253 10.44 19.09 1.47
N LEU A 254 10.63 19.40 2.76
CA LEU A 254 11.47 20.52 3.19
C LEU A 254 12.93 20.34 2.81
N GLN A 255 13.47 19.12 2.89
CA GLN A 255 14.86 18.86 2.47
C GLN A 255 15.05 19.04 0.95
N ARG A 256 14.05 18.73 0.10
CA ARG A 256 14.14 18.98 -1.35
C ARG A 256 14.19 20.46 -1.70
N GLY A 257 13.48 21.29 -0.93
CA GLY A 257 13.42 22.74 -1.10
C GLY A 257 14.29 23.49 -0.10
N TYR A 258 15.34 22.85 0.43
CA TYR A 258 16.16 23.45 1.47
C TYR A 258 16.92 24.68 0.95
N ASP A 259 16.73 25.80 1.65
CA ASP A 259 17.41 27.05 1.39
C ASP A 259 18.02 27.58 2.71
N PRO A 260 19.36 27.68 2.81
CA PRO A 260 20.02 28.13 4.04
C PRO A 260 19.67 29.57 4.44
N THR A 261 19.15 30.39 3.52
CA THR A 261 18.75 31.78 3.82
C THR A 261 17.39 31.86 4.49
N THR A 262 16.52 30.89 4.26
CA THR A 262 15.14 30.85 4.75
C THR A 262 14.99 29.94 5.98
N PHE A 263 15.81 28.88 6.09
CA PHE A 263 15.71 27.91 7.18
C PHE A 263 16.72 28.17 8.31
N HIS A 264 16.21 28.38 9.53
CA HIS A 264 17.02 28.55 10.74
C HIS A 264 17.70 27.27 11.25
N MET A 265 17.60 26.15 10.53
CA MET A 265 18.19 24.87 10.89
C MET A 265 19.16 24.43 9.78
N THR A 266 20.31 23.85 10.17
CA THR A 266 21.28 23.28 9.21
C THR A 266 20.67 22.09 8.46
N GLU A 267 21.12 21.85 7.23
CA GLU A 267 20.73 20.68 6.43
C GLU A 267 20.95 19.37 7.21
N ALA A 268 22.10 19.24 7.87
CA ALA A 268 22.42 18.10 8.73
C ALA A 268 21.50 17.99 9.96
N GLY A 269 21.01 19.11 10.49
CA GLY A 269 19.99 19.13 11.55
C GLY A 269 18.64 18.63 11.04
N LEU A 270 18.23 19.08 9.86
CA LEU A 270 17.00 18.68 9.19
C LEU A 270 17.00 17.18 8.85
N PHE A 271 18.12 16.66 8.32
CA PHE A 271 18.30 15.24 8.03
C PHE A 271 18.25 14.38 9.31
N ARG A 272 18.89 14.82 10.41
CA ARG A 272 18.84 14.10 11.70
C ARG A 272 17.42 14.07 12.29
N LEU A 273 16.68 15.17 12.17
CA LEU A 273 15.28 15.24 12.59
C LEU A 273 14.40 14.31 11.73
N TRP A 274 14.63 14.30 10.42
CA TRP A 274 13.96 13.36 9.52
C TRP A 274 14.25 11.91 9.92
N LEU A 275 15.51 11.55 10.16
CA LEU A 275 15.92 10.21 10.57
C LEU A 275 15.26 9.77 11.89
N LEU A 276 15.10 10.68 12.85
CA LEU A 276 14.35 10.42 14.09
C LEU A 276 12.89 10.04 13.80
N PHE A 277 12.19 10.79 12.96
CA PHE A 277 10.80 10.47 12.62
C PHE A 277 10.67 9.21 11.77
N VAL A 278 11.65 8.94 10.90
CA VAL A 278 11.76 7.67 10.18
C VAL A 278 11.88 6.50 11.15
N PHE A 279 12.76 6.62 12.15
CA PHE A 279 12.92 5.62 13.21
C PHE A 279 11.59 5.41 13.95
N VAL A 280 10.99 6.49 14.46
CA VAL A 280 9.71 6.41 15.21
C VAL A 280 8.62 5.76 14.36
N ASN A 281 8.45 6.19 13.11
CA ASN A 281 7.42 5.63 12.21
C ASN A 281 7.67 4.14 11.91
N SER A 282 8.91 3.77 11.61
CA SER A 282 9.29 2.41 11.23
C SER A 282 9.07 1.43 12.39
N PHE A 283 9.61 1.73 13.57
CA PHE A 283 9.53 0.84 14.73
C PHE A 283 8.13 0.81 15.33
N TYR A 284 7.41 1.93 15.34
CA TYR A 284 6.02 1.90 15.81
C TYR A 284 5.13 1.08 14.86
N SER A 285 5.31 1.23 13.55
CA SER A 285 4.53 0.46 12.59
C SER A 285 4.90 -1.03 12.60
N PHE A 286 6.18 -1.37 12.80
CA PHE A 286 6.63 -2.76 12.98
C PHE A 286 6.02 -3.40 14.23
N TYR A 287 6.06 -2.71 15.37
CA TYR A 287 5.37 -3.16 16.59
C TYR A 287 3.89 -3.41 16.31
N TRP A 288 3.24 -2.49 15.59
CA TRP A 288 1.83 -2.63 15.25
C TRP A 288 1.54 -3.86 14.39
N ASP A 289 2.34 -4.09 13.35
CA ASP A 289 2.17 -5.24 12.45
C ASP A 289 2.25 -6.54 13.23
N VAL A 290 3.28 -6.70 14.07
CA VAL A 290 3.52 -7.93 14.85
C VAL A 290 2.50 -8.10 15.98
N ALA A 291 2.31 -7.08 16.83
CA ALA A 291 1.54 -7.20 18.05
C ALA A 291 0.03 -7.07 17.83
N LYS A 292 -0.41 -6.27 16.84
CA LYS A 292 -1.83 -5.91 16.69
C LYS A 292 -2.44 -6.49 15.43
N ASP A 293 -1.78 -6.34 14.29
CA ASP A 293 -2.34 -6.83 13.02
C ASP A 293 -2.22 -8.35 12.89
N TRP A 294 -1.08 -8.92 13.33
CA TRP A 294 -0.82 -10.36 13.34
C TRP A 294 -1.12 -11.04 14.67
N ASP A 295 -1.41 -10.26 15.72
CA ASP A 295 -1.83 -10.77 17.03
C ASP A 295 -0.82 -11.75 17.65
N LEU A 296 0.47 -11.45 17.50
CA LEU A 296 1.56 -12.28 18.01
C LEU A 296 2.00 -11.82 19.40
N SER A 297 2.38 -12.78 20.24
CA SER A 297 2.71 -12.55 21.66
C SER A 297 4.16 -12.07 21.90
N LEU A 298 4.93 -11.77 20.84
CA LEU A 298 6.34 -11.39 20.94
C LEU A 298 6.59 -10.16 21.84
N PHE A 299 5.64 -9.22 21.85
CA PHE A 299 5.68 -8.00 22.66
C PHE A 299 4.69 -8.02 23.84
N SER A 300 4.04 -9.17 24.09
CA SER A 300 3.16 -9.37 25.23
C SER A 300 3.94 -9.59 26.53
N SER A 301 3.22 -9.79 27.64
CA SER A 301 3.83 -10.11 28.94
C SER A 301 4.75 -11.32 28.86
N SER A 302 5.78 -11.38 29.72
CA SER A 302 6.71 -12.53 29.76
C SER A 302 6.01 -13.86 30.00
N ARG A 303 4.83 -13.88 30.64
CA ARG A 303 4.03 -15.09 30.85
C ARG A 303 3.43 -15.58 29.54
N GLU A 304 2.78 -14.70 28.79
CA GLU A 304 2.11 -15.02 27.52
C GLU A 304 3.12 -15.34 26.41
N ARG A 305 4.21 -14.57 26.33
CA ARG A 305 5.26 -14.77 25.32
C ARG A 305 5.99 -16.12 25.47
N ASN A 306 6.16 -16.58 26.71
CA ASN A 306 6.87 -17.82 27.06
C ASN A 306 5.93 -18.98 27.41
N ASP A 307 4.64 -18.88 27.03
CA ASP A 307 3.69 -19.95 27.30
C ASP A 307 4.14 -21.26 26.61
N PRO A 308 4.29 -22.38 27.34
CA PRO A 308 4.74 -23.64 26.76
C PRO A 308 3.72 -24.29 25.80
N GLU A 309 2.46 -23.85 25.80
CA GLU A 309 1.41 -24.41 24.92
C GLU A 309 1.58 -24.01 23.44
N HIS A 310 2.41 -23.00 23.14
CA HIS A 310 2.66 -22.55 21.78
C HIS A 310 4.09 -22.04 21.58
N PRO A 311 4.58 -21.91 20.33
CA PRO A 311 5.94 -21.42 20.09
C PRO A 311 6.14 -20.00 20.64
N TYR A 312 7.39 -19.71 21.04
CA TYR A 312 7.80 -18.45 21.63
C TYR A 312 7.34 -17.24 20.81
N GLY A 313 6.60 -16.32 21.45
CA GLY A 313 6.16 -15.08 20.83
C GLY A 313 5.17 -15.24 19.67
N LEU A 314 4.62 -16.44 19.42
CA LEU A 314 3.53 -16.66 18.48
C LEU A 314 2.21 -16.88 19.22
N ARG A 315 1.09 -16.74 18.50
CA ARG A 315 -0.24 -17.06 19.06
C ARG A 315 -0.51 -18.57 19.09
N ARG A 316 -1.42 -18.96 20.00
CA ARG A 316 -1.89 -20.35 20.16
C ARG A 316 -2.53 -20.91 18.89
N TYR A 317 -3.48 -20.20 18.30
CA TYR A 317 -4.25 -20.69 17.15
C TYR A 317 -3.69 -20.18 15.83
N ARG A 318 -3.28 -21.11 14.97
CA ARG A 318 -2.61 -20.86 13.69
C ARG A 318 -3.12 -21.87 12.65
N TYR A 319 -3.39 -21.38 11.45
CA TYR A 319 -3.73 -22.15 10.25
C TYR A 319 -2.49 -22.41 9.39
N PHE A 320 -1.49 -21.52 9.42
CA PHE A 320 -0.19 -21.80 8.82
C PHE A 320 0.62 -22.68 9.77
N HIS A 321 0.87 -23.93 9.37
CA HIS A 321 1.45 -24.95 10.25
C HIS A 321 2.94 -24.71 10.51
N ALA A 322 3.67 -24.22 9.52
CA ALA A 322 5.10 -23.91 9.63
C ALA A 322 5.32 -22.63 10.45
N ARG A 323 5.81 -22.76 11.69
CA ARG A 323 6.13 -21.64 12.58
C ARG A 323 7.20 -20.71 11.97
N GLU A 324 8.07 -21.28 11.15
CA GLU A 324 9.16 -20.63 10.43
C GLU A 324 8.62 -19.53 9.50
N MET A 325 7.41 -19.68 8.96
CA MET A 325 6.76 -18.64 8.15
C MET A 325 6.51 -17.37 8.94
N TYR A 326 6.10 -17.47 10.21
CA TYR A 326 5.83 -16.32 11.06
C TYR A 326 7.12 -15.58 11.42
N TYR A 327 8.15 -16.31 11.85
CA TYR A 327 9.44 -15.70 12.18
C TYR A 327 10.10 -15.06 10.97
N THR A 328 10.02 -15.73 9.81
CA THR A 328 10.51 -15.17 8.54
C THR A 328 9.76 -13.89 8.20
N ALA A 329 8.42 -13.87 8.35
CA ALA A 329 7.64 -12.67 8.11
C ALA A 329 7.97 -11.52 9.07
N ILE A 330 8.22 -11.80 10.36
CA ILE A 330 8.67 -10.79 11.33
C ILE A 330 10.01 -10.17 10.88
N VAL A 331 10.98 -10.99 10.48
CA VAL A 331 12.29 -10.49 10.04
C VAL A 331 12.18 -9.70 8.74
N ILE A 332 11.45 -10.22 7.75
CA ILE A 332 11.23 -9.52 6.47
C ILE A 332 10.51 -8.19 6.70
N ASP A 333 9.48 -8.15 7.54
CA ASP A 333 8.76 -6.90 7.82
C ASP A 333 9.66 -5.88 8.51
N LEU A 334 10.47 -6.28 9.50
CA LEU A 334 11.43 -5.37 10.13
C LEU A 334 12.41 -4.77 9.12
N LEU A 335 13.02 -5.62 8.28
CA LEU A 335 14.00 -5.19 7.28
C LEU A 335 13.36 -4.24 6.26
N LEU A 336 12.20 -4.60 5.70
CA LEU A 336 11.53 -3.81 4.67
C LEU A 336 10.86 -2.55 5.23
N ARG A 337 10.44 -2.52 6.50
CA ARG A 337 9.95 -1.30 7.17
C ARG A 337 11.02 -0.21 7.20
N CYS A 338 12.28 -0.58 7.45
CA CYS A 338 13.40 0.35 7.36
C CYS A 338 13.61 0.92 5.94
N THR A 339 13.15 0.21 4.90
CA THR A 339 13.27 0.68 3.50
C THR A 339 12.20 1.67 3.07
N TRP A 340 11.02 1.65 3.70
CA TRP A 340 9.89 2.50 3.32
C TRP A 340 10.23 3.99 3.38
N SER A 341 10.98 4.43 4.40
CA SER A 341 11.35 5.83 4.53
C SER A 341 12.52 6.22 3.63
N PHE A 342 13.45 5.31 3.35
CA PHE A 342 14.59 5.62 2.49
C PHE A 342 14.15 6.13 1.12
N LYS A 343 13.10 5.56 0.51
CA LYS A 343 12.56 6.02 -0.78
C LYS A 343 12.05 7.46 -0.82
N LEU A 344 11.82 8.09 0.34
CA LEU A 344 11.40 9.48 0.46
C LEU A 344 12.57 10.45 0.63
N SER A 345 13.78 9.93 0.89
CA SER A 345 14.98 10.72 1.10
C SER A 345 15.39 11.47 -0.18
N PRO A 346 15.45 12.81 -0.15
CA PRO A 346 15.97 13.61 -1.27
C PRO A 346 17.41 13.28 -1.64
N HIS A 347 18.22 12.81 -0.68
CA HIS A 347 19.61 12.47 -0.96
C HIS A 347 19.74 11.28 -1.93
N LEU A 348 18.72 10.41 -2.03
CA LEU A 348 18.69 9.35 -3.05
C LEU A 348 18.36 9.89 -4.46
N ASP A 349 17.67 11.04 -4.56
CA ASP A 349 17.33 11.66 -5.84
C ASP A 349 18.56 12.31 -6.52
N HIS A 350 19.60 12.64 -5.74
CA HIS A 350 20.82 13.30 -6.22
C HIS A 350 21.81 12.33 -6.87
N PHE A 351 21.72 11.02 -6.58
CA PHE A 351 22.53 10.00 -7.23
C PHE A 351 21.77 9.42 -8.43
N ASN A 352 22.13 9.86 -9.64
CA ASN A 352 21.50 9.52 -10.92
C ASN A 352 21.33 8.00 -11.20
N ASP A 353 22.02 7.11 -10.46
CA ASP A 353 21.96 5.65 -10.61
C ASP A 353 20.90 4.94 -9.74
N LEU A 354 20.11 5.67 -8.94
CA LEU A 354 19.22 5.06 -7.93
C LEU A 354 17.75 4.94 -8.32
N GLU A 355 17.32 5.38 -9.52
CA GLU A 355 15.92 5.20 -9.97
C GLU A 355 15.49 3.73 -10.00
N GLY A 356 16.40 2.82 -10.37
CA GLY A 356 16.19 1.37 -10.25
C GLY A 356 16.06 0.90 -8.80
N GLY A 357 16.79 1.52 -7.87
CA GLY A 357 16.69 1.28 -6.44
C GLY A 357 15.35 1.75 -5.86
N ILE A 358 14.86 2.93 -6.23
CA ILE A 358 13.54 3.44 -5.82
C ILE A 358 12.44 2.48 -6.30
N PHE A 359 12.50 2.07 -7.56
CA PHE A 359 11.56 1.10 -8.13
C PHE A 359 11.60 -0.26 -7.41
N LEU A 360 12.80 -0.78 -7.11
CA LEU A 360 12.94 -2.01 -6.32
C LEU A 360 12.33 -1.85 -4.93
N MET A 361 12.52 -0.72 -4.26
CA MET A 361 11.91 -0.46 -2.95
C MET A 361 10.38 -0.38 -3.01
N GLU A 362 9.81 0.12 -4.11
CA GLU A 362 8.35 0.08 -4.32
C GLU A 362 7.83 -1.34 -4.52
N ILE A 363 8.54 -2.18 -5.29
CA ILE A 363 8.22 -3.60 -5.43
C ILE A 363 8.28 -4.29 -4.07
N LEU A 364 9.37 -4.09 -3.32
CA LEU A 364 9.55 -4.69 -2.00
C LEU A 364 8.47 -4.25 -1.00
N GLU A 365 8.04 -2.98 -1.04
CA GLU A 365 6.93 -2.50 -0.21
C GLU A 365 5.61 -3.19 -0.56
N VAL A 366 5.33 -3.43 -1.84
CA VAL A 366 4.15 -4.18 -2.28
C VAL A 366 4.24 -5.65 -1.87
N LEU A 367 5.41 -6.29 -2.00
CA LEU A 367 5.63 -7.66 -1.57
C LEU A 367 5.54 -7.82 -0.04
N ARG A 368 6.03 -6.86 0.72
CA ARG A 368 5.88 -6.81 2.18
C ARG A 368 4.39 -6.78 2.55
N ARG A 369 3.60 -5.91 1.91
CA ARG A 369 2.15 -5.84 2.13
C ARG A 369 1.45 -7.13 1.70
N TRP A 370 1.84 -7.72 0.57
CA TRP A 370 1.34 -9.01 0.11
C TRP A 370 1.53 -10.10 1.16
N MET A 371 2.72 -10.20 1.76
CA MET A 371 3.02 -11.10 2.86
C MET A 371 2.17 -10.78 4.11
N TRP A 372 2.08 -9.50 4.48
CA TRP A 372 1.31 -9.05 5.64
C TRP A 372 -0.18 -9.42 5.53
N ILE A 373 -0.77 -9.43 4.32
CA ILE A 373 -2.18 -9.80 4.10
C ILE A 373 -2.46 -11.23 4.56
N PHE A 374 -1.57 -12.20 4.29
CA PHE A 374 -1.76 -13.58 4.76
C PHE A 374 -1.95 -13.65 6.27
N LEU A 375 -1.04 -13.03 7.02
CA LEU A 375 -1.07 -13.03 8.47
C LEU A 375 -2.24 -12.22 9.01
N ARG A 376 -2.55 -11.06 8.42
CA ARG A 376 -3.70 -10.23 8.82
C ARG A 376 -5.02 -10.97 8.61
N VAL A 377 -5.21 -11.61 7.46
CA VAL A 377 -6.44 -12.34 7.14
C VAL A 377 -6.60 -13.57 8.00
N GLU A 378 -5.52 -14.32 8.23
CA GLU A 378 -5.53 -15.44 9.17
C GLU A 378 -5.91 -14.98 10.59
N THR A 379 -5.34 -13.86 11.04
CA THR A 379 -5.67 -13.26 12.33
C THR A 379 -7.16 -12.98 12.46
N GLU A 380 -7.72 -12.32 11.44
CA GLU A 380 -9.14 -11.99 11.40
C GLU A 380 -10.02 -13.25 11.39
N TRP A 381 -9.60 -14.28 10.65
CA TRP A 381 -10.27 -15.57 10.60
C TRP A 381 -10.28 -16.30 11.95
N VAL A 382 -9.18 -16.23 12.69
CA VAL A 382 -9.09 -16.79 14.05
C VAL A 382 -10.04 -16.05 14.99
N ARG A 383 -10.04 -14.71 14.96
CA ARG A 383 -10.90 -13.87 15.81
C ARG A 383 -12.38 -14.13 15.58
N ASN A 384 -12.82 -14.30 14.32
CA ASN A 384 -14.22 -14.58 14.00
C ASN A 384 -14.69 -15.99 14.38
N ASN A 385 -13.79 -16.98 14.41
CA ASN A 385 -14.17 -18.37 14.68
C ASN A 385 -13.96 -18.81 16.14
N ARG A 386 -13.11 -18.12 16.91
CA ARG A 386 -12.75 -18.52 18.28
C ARG A 386 -12.91 -17.40 19.32
N GLY A 387 -13.40 -16.22 18.91
CA GLY A 387 -13.47 -15.02 19.73
C GLY A 387 -12.17 -14.20 19.68
N PRO A 388 -12.23 -12.88 19.98
CA PRO A 388 -11.05 -12.03 20.04
C PRO A 388 -10.11 -12.47 21.18
N ALA A 389 -8.83 -12.15 21.07
CA ALA A 389 -7.94 -12.22 22.23
C ALA A 389 -8.47 -11.28 23.34
N PRO A 390 -8.22 -11.55 24.64
CA PRO A 390 -8.81 -10.80 25.76
C PRO A 390 -8.67 -9.27 25.70
N ASP A 391 -7.67 -8.76 24.95
CA ASP A 391 -7.35 -7.34 24.83
C ASP A 391 -7.58 -6.74 23.42
N ASP A 392 -8.24 -7.46 22.51
CA ASP A 392 -8.42 -6.98 21.13
C ASP A 392 -9.79 -6.35 20.84
N ILE A 393 -9.81 -5.02 20.74
CA ILE A 393 -11.01 -4.19 20.47
C ILE A 393 -10.98 -3.66 19.03
N LEU A 394 -10.14 -4.18 18.13
CA LEU A 394 -10.01 -3.61 16.77
C LEU A 394 -11.31 -3.67 15.97
N LEU A 395 -12.13 -4.69 16.20
CA LEU A 395 -13.39 -4.94 15.48
C LEU A 395 -14.53 -5.36 16.41
N GLY A 396 -14.47 -4.94 17.68
CA GLY A 396 -15.34 -5.32 18.80
C GLY A 396 -16.72 -5.90 18.47
N GLU A 397 -16.99 -7.05 19.10
CA GLU A 397 -18.20 -7.87 19.15
C GLU A 397 -19.52 -7.20 18.74
N TYR A 398 -20.07 -7.63 17.62
CA TYR A 398 -21.53 -7.68 17.38
C TYR A 398 -21.91 -8.95 16.60
N GLY A 399 -21.13 -10.03 16.80
CA GLY A 399 -21.33 -11.33 16.15
C GLY A 399 -21.89 -12.39 17.09
N GLY A 400 -22.46 -11.99 18.23
CA GLY A 400 -23.27 -12.90 19.03
C GLY A 400 -24.49 -13.27 18.19
N LYS A 401 -24.49 -14.49 17.64
CA LYS A 401 -25.69 -15.15 17.15
C LYS A 401 -26.74 -15.07 18.27
N LEU A 402 -27.71 -14.19 18.11
CA LEU A 402 -29.04 -14.40 18.66
C LEU A 402 -29.76 -15.29 17.66
N ASP A 403 -29.38 -16.56 17.58
CA ASP A 403 -30.19 -17.57 16.94
C ASP A 403 -30.22 -18.81 17.84
N GLU A 404 -31.40 -18.94 18.43
CA GLU A 404 -32.16 -20.15 18.78
C GLU A 404 -32.14 -20.67 20.23
N ASP A 405 -33.38 -20.67 20.76
CA ASP A 405 -34.01 -21.31 21.92
C ASP A 405 -33.97 -20.64 23.31
#